data_AF-G1X8L4-F1
#
_entry.id   AF-G1X8L4-F1
#
_cell.length_a   1.000
_cell.length_b   1.000
_cell.length_c   1.000
_cell.angle_alpha   90.00
_cell.angle_beta   90.00
_cell.angle_gamma   90.00
#
_symmetry.space_group_name_H-M   'P 1'
#
loop_
_entity.id
_entity.type
_entity.pdbx_description
1 polymer ?
#
loop_
_entity_poly.entity_id
_entity_poly.type
_entity_poly.pdbx_seq_one_letter_code
_entity_poly.pdbx_strand_id
1 'polypeptide(L)'
;MRASVRRVIAKQHMTKNETPITMTSFPRLGVPGAFTQPYYPPHGPIARSIFVPDEIINQHIRFPTLTANIRSRRGSKVCINLPVFYDEKTPNPFKDPTVQYDLSDYPEDGDVRNGAAKDGHVYMDAMGFGMGSCCLQITFQAKNISEARTLYDQLCPLGPIMLALSAASPIFKGYLTDIDCRWNIISGAVDDRTEEERGLKPLNENKYVIPKSRYDSVSTYISQDPGYRPEYNDVDIHQNLPLKQKLLDGGMDEPLAKHFAHLFIRDPLVIFSESINNYSVENNDNFENIQSTNWQHMRFKPPPSAEDAIGWRVEFRSMEVQLTDFENAAFSIFIVLLTRTILSYGLNFYIPISKVTENMETAHRRDAVLSEKFYFRKQVFPPRYANRSGKSSNASPGGSTSNTPKPVELGPVEDEYCLMTVNEIMNGQAGQDGFPGLITLIESYLNSVNVDVETRCELARYLDLIRKRSNGTWETAATWIRNFVHSHPDYEKDSCVNATVNYDLVKAAETLGNGEGKGTNLWKGLFEKR
;
A
#
# COMPACT_ATOMS: atom_id res chain seq x y z
N MET A 1 -8.72 19.19 10.44
CA MET A 1 -9.98 19.39 11.20
C MET A 1 -10.97 18.20 11.19
N ARG A 2 -11.19 17.44 10.10
CA ARG A 2 -12.20 16.34 10.10
C ARG A 2 -11.75 14.99 10.70
N ALA A 3 -10.45 14.67 10.67
CA ALA A 3 -9.93 13.42 11.24
C ALA A 3 -10.13 13.35 12.76
N SER A 4 -9.90 14.47 13.45
CA SER A 4 -10.13 14.59 14.90
C SER A 4 -11.59 14.37 15.29
N VAL A 5 -12.56 14.75 14.43
CA VAL A 5 -13.99 14.53 14.70
C VAL A 5 -14.32 13.03 14.75
N ARG A 6 -13.75 12.21 13.84
CA ARG A 6 -13.99 10.76 13.83
C ARG A 6 -13.48 10.10 15.12
N ARG A 7 -12.28 10.47 15.56
CA ARG A 7 -11.68 9.97 16.81
C ARG A 7 -12.53 10.36 18.03
N VAL A 8 -12.98 11.61 18.09
CA VAL A 8 -13.85 12.11 19.16
C VAL A 8 -15.16 11.34 19.20
N ILE A 9 -15.84 11.17 18.05
CA ILE A 9 -17.09 10.41 17.97
C ILE A 9 -16.86 8.95 18.39
N ALA A 10 -15.82 8.28 17.88
CA ALA A 10 -15.51 6.91 18.26
C ALA A 10 -15.31 6.78 19.78
N LYS A 11 -14.55 7.68 20.40
CA LYS A 11 -14.32 7.70 21.84
C LYS A 11 -15.61 7.94 22.65
N GLN A 12 -16.55 8.73 22.14
CA GLN A 12 -17.85 8.94 22.78
C GLN A 12 -18.72 7.68 22.84
N HIS A 13 -18.47 6.71 21.95
CA HIS A 13 -19.17 5.43 21.89
C HIS A 13 -18.39 4.27 22.54
N MET A 14 -17.26 4.56 23.18
CA MET A 14 -16.42 3.57 23.86
C MET A 14 -16.55 3.69 25.39
N THR A 15 -16.23 2.62 26.11
CA THR A 15 -16.15 2.67 27.57
C THR A 15 -14.95 3.52 28.04
N LYS A 16 -14.91 3.90 29.32
CA LYS A 16 -13.86 4.78 29.86
C LYS A 16 -12.45 4.21 29.70
N ASN A 17 -12.32 2.88 29.72
CA ASN A 17 -11.08 2.13 29.62
C ASN A 17 -10.74 1.68 28.19
N GLU A 18 -11.55 2.05 27.19
CA GLU A 18 -11.32 1.76 25.77
C GLU A 18 -10.95 3.02 25.01
N THR A 19 -10.11 2.91 23.98
CA THR A 19 -9.65 4.07 23.22
C THR A 19 -9.37 3.69 21.77
N PRO A 20 -9.73 4.53 20.78
CA PRO A 20 -9.41 4.24 19.39
C PRO A 20 -7.97 4.65 19.11
N ILE A 21 -7.15 3.71 18.64
CA ILE A 21 -5.74 3.93 18.31
C ILE A 21 -5.53 3.68 16.82
N THR A 22 -4.86 4.61 16.16
CA THR A 22 -4.46 4.49 14.75
C THR A 22 -3.07 3.87 14.66
N MET A 23 -3.00 2.55 14.77
CA MET A 23 -1.78 1.75 14.58
C MET A 23 -1.95 0.84 13.37
N THR A 24 -0.91 0.69 12.56
CA THR A 24 -0.96 -0.23 11.41
C THR A 24 -1.12 -1.67 11.86
N SER A 25 -0.25 -2.18 12.74
CA SER A 25 -0.34 -3.53 13.27
C SER A 25 -0.47 -3.47 14.79
N PHE A 26 -1.33 -4.31 15.36
CA PHE A 26 -1.35 -4.49 16.82
C PHE A 26 -0.16 -5.39 17.21
N PRO A 27 0.80 -4.92 18.03
CA PRO A 27 2.10 -5.57 18.17
C PRO A 27 2.02 -7.02 18.67
N ARG A 28 1.07 -7.31 19.57
CA ARG A 28 0.91 -8.62 20.22
C ARG A 28 -0.32 -9.41 19.73
N LEU A 29 -0.83 -9.16 18.52
CA LEU A 29 -1.90 -9.98 17.95
C LEU A 29 -1.42 -11.43 17.82
N GLY A 30 -2.17 -12.40 18.35
CA GLY A 30 -1.86 -13.83 18.18
C GLY A 30 -0.71 -14.36 19.05
N VAL A 31 -0.27 -13.62 20.08
CA VAL A 31 0.67 -14.15 21.08
C VAL A 31 -0.04 -15.14 22.02
N PRO A 32 0.67 -16.11 22.63
CA PRO A 32 0.10 -16.92 23.69
C PRO A 32 -0.43 -16.09 24.86
N GLY A 33 -1.59 -16.47 25.39
CA GLY A 33 -2.29 -15.76 26.45
C GLY A 33 -3.25 -14.68 25.94
N ALA A 34 -3.58 -13.71 26.80
CA ALA A 34 -4.60 -12.71 26.50
C ALA A 34 -4.05 -11.53 25.67
N PHE A 35 -4.65 -11.31 24.50
CA PHE A 35 -4.49 -10.09 23.69
C PHE A 35 -5.84 -9.47 23.25
N THR A 36 -6.95 -10.11 23.64
CA THR A 36 -8.33 -9.62 23.45
C THR A 36 -9.02 -9.49 24.81
N GLN A 37 -10.05 -8.64 24.87
CA GLN A 37 -10.95 -8.54 26.02
C GLN A 37 -12.42 -8.64 25.54
N PRO A 38 -13.18 -9.65 25.98
CA PRO A 38 -12.73 -10.79 26.79
C PRO A 38 -11.74 -11.69 26.02
N TYR A 39 -10.98 -12.49 26.77
CA TYR A 39 -10.07 -13.48 26.19
C TYR A 39 -10.84 -14.64 25.56
N TYR A 40 -10.39 -15.07 24.38
CA TYR A 40 -10.83 -16.29 23.71
C TYR A 40 -9.62 -17.14 23.33
N PRO A 41 -9.64 -18.46 23.55
CA PRO A 41 -8.55 -19.35 23.13
C PRO A 41 -8.47 -19.44 21.60
N PRO A 42 -7.27 -19.59 21.01
CA PRO A 42 -7.07 -19.60 19.55
C PRO A 42 -7.65 -20.87 18.92
N HIS A 43 -8.95 -20.86 18.69
CA HIS A 43 -9.73 -21.97 18.18
C HIS A 43 -10.93 -21.41 17.40
N GLY A 44 -11.48 -22.22 16.49
CA GLY A 44 -12.70 -21.89 15.77
C GLY A 44 -12.74 -22.52 14.37
N PRO A 45 -13.93 -22.82 13.84
CA PRO A 45 -14.06 -23.53 12.57
C PRO A 45 -13.77 -22.67 11.33
N ILE A 46 -13.70 -21.35 11.47
CA ILE A 46 -13.61 -20.39 10.35
C ILE A 46 -12.14 -20.24 9.94
N ALA A 47 -11.32 -19.63 10.80
CA ALA A 47 -9.90 -19.40 10.54
C ALA A 47 -9.06 -20.67 10.76
N ARG A 48 -9.43 -21.51 11.74
CA ARG A 48 -8.66 -22.68 12.19
C ARG A 48 -7.20 -22.35 12.52
N SER A 49 -6.95 -21.14 12.99
CA SER A 49 -5.62 -20.65 13.32
C SER A 49 -5.15 -21.23 14.65
N ILE A 50 -3.85 -21.52 14.74
CA ILE A 50 -3.22 -21.91 16.03
C ILE A 50 -2.89 -20.70 16.93
N PHE A 51 -3.11 -19.48 16.45
CA PHE A 51 -2.72 -18.24 17.13
C PHE A 51 -3.87 -17.29 17.43
N VAL A 52 -4.90 -17.25 16.57
CA VAL A 52 -6.02 -16.29 16.73
C VAL A 52 -7.38 -16.98 16.81
N PRO A 53 -8.26 -16.53 17.72
CA PRO A 53 -9.63 -17.00 17.81
C PRO A 53 -10.51 -16.41 16.70
N ASP A 54 -11.60 -17.08 16.31
CA ASP A 54 -12.54 -16.55 15.32
C ASP A 54 -13.24 -15.26 15.78
N GLU A 55 -13.27 -14.99 17.08
CA GLU A 55 -13.88 -13.81 17.69
C GLU A 55 -13.17 -12.49 17.34
N ILE A 56 -11.97 -12.51 16.75
CA ILE A 56 -11.36 -11.30 16.18
C ILE A 56 -12.00 -10.88 14.85
N ILE A 57 -12.76 -11.79 14.23
CA ILE A 57 -13.40 -11.56 12.93
C ILE A 57 -14.69 -10.78 13.18
N ASN A 58 -14.89 -9.70 12.42
CA ASN A 58 -16.12 -8.92 12.51
C ASN A 58 -17.35 -9.81 12.24
N GLN A 59 -18.40 -9.63 13.04
CA GLN A 59 -19.61 -10.46 13.02
C GLN A 59 -20.42 -10.40 11.71
N HIS A 60 -20.19 -9.39 10.88
CA HIS A 60 -20.86 -9.30 9.59
C HIS A 60 -20.41 -10.46 8.69
N ILE A 61 -21.35 -11.31 8.27
CA ILE A 61 -21.14 -12.62 7.62
C ILE A 61 -20.13 -12.62 6.46
N ARG A 62 -19.99 -11.49 5.75
CA ARG A 62 -18.97 -11.31 4.69
C ARG A 62 -17.57 -11.70 5.16
N PHE A 63 -17.15 -11.30 6.36
CA PHE A 63 -15.78 -11.51 6.84
C PHE A 63 -15.46 -12.96 7.19
N PRO A 64 -16.26 -13.67 8.02
CA PRO A 64 -16.02 -15.08 8.26
C PRO A 64 -16.15 -15.93 7.00
N THR A 65 -17.12 -15.63 6.11
CA THR A 65 -17.24 -16.34 4.82
C THR A 65 -15.99 -16.14 3.97
N LEU A 66 -15.44 -14.93 3.91
CA LEU A 66 -14.20 -14.65 3.17
C LEU A 66 -13.02 -15.44 3.74
N THR A 67 -12.85 -15.46 5.07
CA THR A 67 -11.79 -16.23 5.75
C THR A 67 -11.90 -17.72 5.46
N ALA A 68 -13.09 -18.31 5.62
CA ALA A 68 -13.32 -19.73 5.37
C ALA A 68 -13.11 -20.10 3.90
N ASN A 69 -13.62 -19.27 2.97
CA ASN A 69 -13.54 -19.56 1.53
C ASN A 69 -12.11 -19.43 0.99
N ILE A 70 -11.30 -18.47 1.49
CA ILE A 70 -9.88 -18.39 1.14
C ILE A 70 -9.15 -19.66 1.56
N ARG A 71 -9.31 -20.08 2.83
CA ARG A 71 -8.68 -21.32 3.35
C ARG A 71 -9.14 -22.54 2.55
N SER A 72 -10.44 -22.68 2.32
CA SER A 72 -11.01 -23.81 1.58
C SER A 72 -10.55 -23.84 0.13
N ARG A 73 -10.54 -22.70 -0.57
CA ARG A 73 -10.07 -22.60 -1.96
C ARG A 73 -8.59 -22.93 -2.07
N ARG A 74 -7.78 -22.38 -1.16
CA ARG A 74 -6.33 -22.60 -1.10
C ARG A 74 -5.98 -24.06 -0.85
N GLY A 75 -6.84 -24.80 -0.12
CA GLY A 75 -6.62 -26.18 0.31
C GLY A 75 -5.69 -26.30 1.53
N SER A 76 -5.28 -25.17 2.11
CA SER A 76 -4.46 -25.08 3.31
C SER A 76 -4.69 -23.73 4.00
N LYS A 77 -4.13 -23.54 5.19
CA LYS A 77 -4.09 -22.21 5.80
C LYS A 77 -3.27 -21.25 4.94
N VAL A 78 -3.57 -19.96 5.09
CA VAL A 78 -2.64 -18.93 4.61
C VAL A 78 -1.33 -19.06 5.37
N CYS A 79 -0.21 -18.72 4.74
CA CYS A 79 1.12 -18.95 5.30
C CYS A 79 1.97 -17.71 5.12
N ILE A 80 2.32 -17.07 6.23
CA ILE A 80 3.07 -15.82 6.27
C ILE A 80 4.31 -16.07 7.14
N ASN A 81 5.49 -15.81 6.59
CA ASN A 81 6.76 -15.90 7.28
C ASN A 81 7.47 -14.56 7.16
N LEU A 82 7.71 -13.89 8.29
CA LEU A 82 8.43 -12.62 8.32
C LEU A 82 9.81 -12.81 8.93
N PRO A 83 10.89 -12.28 8.34
CA PRO A 83 12.21 -12.38 8.94
C PRO A 83 12.17 -11.72 10.33
N VAL A 84 12.65 -12.43 11.35
CA VAL A 84 12.82 -11.84 12.68
C VAL A 84 13.94 -10.81 12.63
N PHE A 85 13.84 -9.75 13.42
CA PHE A 85 14.98 -8.89 13.67
C PHE A 85 16.00 -9.66 14.52
N TYR A 86 17.26 -9.73 14.12
CA TYR A 86 18.32 -10.32 14.94
C TYR A 86 18.98 -9.25 15.80
N ASP A 87 18.52 -9.12 17.04
CA ASP A 87 19.14 -8.32 18.10
C ASP A 87 20.17 -9.16 18.89
N GLU A 88 20.87 -8.55 19.86
CA GLU A 88 22.02 -9.12 20.58
C GLU A 88 21.78 -10.52 21.17
N LYS A 89 20.58 -10.79 21.66
CA LYS A 89 20.18 -12.06 22.30
C LYS A 89 19.11 -12.81 21.52
N THR A 90 18.81 -12.40 20.28
CA THR A 90 17.87 -13.15 19.44
C THR A 90 18.50 -14.50 19.11
N PRO A 91 17.83 -15.64 19.37
CA PRO A 91 18.37 -16.96 19.03
C PRO A 91 18.72 -17.04 17.53
N ASN A 92 19.86 -17.66 17.20
CA ASN A 92 20.29 -17.87 15.82
C ASN A 92 20.71 -19.34 15.60
N PRO A 93 19.92 -20.16 14.87
CA PRO A 93 18.70 -19.78 14.15
C PRO A 93 17.54 -19.47 15.11
N PHE A 94 16.73 -18.47 14.77
CA PHE A 94 15.48 -18.21 15.46
C PHE A 94 14.46 -19.27 15.06
N LYS A 95 13.81 -19.89 16.04
CA LYS A 95 12.65 -20.76 15.84
C LYS A 95 11.51 -20.16 16.62
N ASP A 96 10.42 -19.82 15.93
CA ASP A 96 9.26 -19.18 16.55
C ASP A 96 8.71 -20.09 17.68
N PRO A 97 8.90 -19.70 18.95
CA PRO A 97 8.61 -20.58 20.08
C PRO A 97 7.11 -20.70 20.35
N THR A 98 6.28 -19.92 19.64
CA THR A 98 4.82 -19.93 19.81
C THR A 98 4.13 -20.95 18.90
N VAL A 99 4.87 -21.58 17.97
CA VAL A 99 4.33 -22.58 17.06
C VAL A 99 4.00 -23.86 17.83
N GLN A 100 2.73 -24.28 17.77
CA GLN A 100 2.25 -25.47 18.45
C GLN A 100 2.32 -26.69 17.52
N TYR A 101 3.43 -27.43 17.57
CA TYR A 101 3.69 -28.58 16.68
C TYR A 101 2.87 -29.83 17.02
N ASP A 102 2.32 -29.93 18.23
CA ASP A 102 1.58 -31.11 18.69
C ASP A 102 0.06 -31.01 18.45
N LEU A 103 -0.45 -29.87 17.98
CA LEU A 103 -1.87 -29.69 17.66
C LEU A 103 -2.30 -30.55 16.48
N SER A 104 -3.50 -31.11 16.55
CA SER A 104 -4.08 -31.98 15.52
C SER A 104 -5.61 -31.87 15.46
N ASP A 105 -6.16 -30.73 15.88
CA ASP A 105 -7.60 -30.48 15.90
C ASP A 105 -8.16 -30.33 14.48
N TYR A 106 -7.34 -29.82 13.57
CA TYR A 106 -7.65 -29.66 12.15
C TYR A 106 -6.59 -30.30 11.25
N PRO A 107 -6.95 -30.76 10.04
CA PRO A 107 -5.98 -31.27 9.06
C PRO A 107 -4.83 -30.28 8.79
N GLU A 108 -5.15 -28.98 8.77
CA GLU A 108 -4.19 -27.89 8.53
C GLU A 108 -3.19 -27.67 9.68
N ASP A 109 -3.38 -28.26 10.87
CA ASP A 109 -2.38 -28.20 11.94
C ASP A 109 -1.11 -28.97 11.59
N GLY A 110 -1.20 -29.89 10.61
CA GLY A 110 -0.04 -30.55 10.02
C GLY A 110 0.89 -29.64 9.23
N ASP A 111 0.42 -28.46 8.78
CA ASP A 111 1.17 -27.57 7.90
C ASP A 111 2.53 -27.18 8.52
N VAL A 112 2.57 -26.91 9.83
CA VAL A 112 3.81 -26.53 10.53
C VAL A 112 4.80 -27.69 10.65
N ARG A 113 4.32 -28.93 10.80
CA ARG A 113 5.15 -30.15 10.77
C ARG A 113 5.71 -30.44 9.37
N ASN A 114 5.03 -29.93 8.35
CA ASN A 114 5.42 -30.02 6.94
C ASN A 114 6.25 -28.82 6.46
N GLY A 115 6.75 -27.98 7.38
CA GLY A 115 7.67 -26.88 7.05
C GLY A 115 7.01 -25.55 6.71
N ALA A 116 5.75 -25.33 7.06
CA ALA A 116 5.10 -24.02 6.88
C ALA A 116 5.77 -22.89 7.69
N ALA A 117 6.26 -23.20 8.90
CA ALA A 117 7.04 -22.28 9.72
C ALA A 117 8.54 -22.40 9.39
N LYS A 118 9.16 -21.29 8.99
CA LYS A 118 10.57 -21.27 8.56
C LYS A 118 11.50 -20.84 9.70
N ASP A 119 12.69 -21.43 9.75
CA ASP A 119 13.79 -20.94 10.60
C ASP A 119 14.10 -19.47 10.23
N GLY A 120 14.42 -18.66 11.24
CA GLY A 120 14.67 -17.22 11.10
C GLY A 120 13.43 -16.35 10.90
N HIS A 121 12.22 -16.92 11.00
CA HIS A 121 10.98 -16.19 10.71
C HIS A 121 9.94 -16.29 11.83
N VAL A 122 9.19 -15.21 12.00
CA VAL A 122 7.92 -15.18 12.75
C VAL A 122 6.83 -15.74 11.84
N TYR A 123 6.12 -16.77 12.31
CA TYR A 123 5.12 -17.51 11.52
C TYR A 123 3.69 -17.07 11.87
N MET A 124 2.85 -16.85 10.86
CA MET A 124 1.43 -16.47 11.02
C MET A 124 0.58 -17.23 10.00
N ASP A 125 -0.61 -17.69 10.41
CA ASP A 125 -1.42 -18.66 9.66
C ASP A 125 -2.87 -18.24 9.40
N ALA A 126 -3.22 -16.97 9.65
CA ALA A 126 -4.60 -16.51 9.60
C ALA A 126 -4.77 -15.19 8.86
N MET A 127 -5.94 -15.02 8.23
CA MET A 127 -6.33 -13.77 7.56
C MET A 127 -6.28 -12.55 8.48
N GLY A 128 -6.57 -12.75 9.78
CA GLY A 128 -6.57 -11.69 10.80
C GLY A 128 -5.22 -11.00 10.98
N PHE A 129 -4.09 -11.68 10.73
CA PHE A 129 -2.76 -11.06 10.83
C PHE A 129 -2.52 -9.98 9.76
N GLY A 130 -3.11 -10.15 8.57
CA GLY A 130 -3.05 -9.16 7.51
C GLY A 130 -4.23 -8.21 7.54
N MET A 131 -5.45 -8.71 7.33
CA MET A 131 -6.67 -7.88 7.24
C MET A 131 -7.09 -7.26 8.58
N GLY A 132 -6.53 -7.70 9.71
CA GLY A 132 -6.62 -7.01 11.00
C GLY A 132 -5.65 -5.83 11.15
N SER A 133 -4.81 -5.57 10.14
CA SER A 133 -3.97 -4.37 10.07
C SER A 133 -4.76 -3.17 9.53
N CYS A 134 -4.35 -1.96 9.90
CA CYS A 134 -4.95 -0.71 9.44
C CYS A 134 -4.12 -0.01 8.37
N CYS A 135 -4.73 0.93 7.64
CA CYS A 135 -4.07 1.68 6.57
C CYS A 135 -4.68 3.05 6.35
N LEU A 136 -3.94 3.91 5.63
CA LEU A 136 -4.46 5.16 5.09
C LEU A 136 -4.74 4.99 3.59
N GLN A 137 -6.01 5.14 3.22
CA GLN A 137 -6.45 5.09 1.81
C GLN A 137 -7.11 6.40 1.43
N ILE A 138 -6.84 6.86 0.21
CA ILE A 138 -7.41 8.09 -0.32
C ILE A 138 -8.08 7.77 -1.64
N THR A 139 -9.39 8.01 -1.71
CA THR A 139 -10.14 7.99 -2.96
C THR A 139 -10.42 9.41 -3.42
N PHE A 140 -10.13 9.70 -4.68
CA PHE A 140 -10.49 10.97 -5.32
C PHE A 140 -11.29 10.70 -6.59
N GLN A 141 -12.23 11.60 -6.89
CA GLN A 141 -13.06 11.58 -8.09
C GLN A 141 -12.41 12.45 -9.16
N ALA A 142 -12.17 11.88 -10.33
CA ALA A 142 -11.68 12.60 -11.50
C ALA A 142 -12.85 13.24 -12.26
N LYS A 143 -12.56 14.17 -13.18
CA LYS A 143 -13.60 14.81 -13.99
C LYS A 143 -14.29 13.85 -14.98
N ASN A 144 -13.58 12.82 -15.44
CA ASN A 144 -14.06 11.83 -16.39
C ASN A 144 -13.16 10.57 -16.38
N ILE A 145 -13.53 9.55 -17.18
CA ILE A 145 -12.79 8.30 -17.27
C ILE A 145 -11.33 8.48 -17.72
N SER A 146 -11.07 9.37 -18.68
CA SER A 146 -9.73 9.60 -19.21
C SER A 146 -8.80 10.15 -18.13
N GLU A 147 -9.25 11.17 -17.38
CA GLU A 147 -8.47 11.72 -16.27
C GLU A 147 -8.30 10.71 -15.13
N ALA A 148 -9.32 9.88 -14.84
CA ALA A 148 -9.19 8.82 -13.85
C ALA A 148 -8.12 7.79 -14.25
N ARG A 149 -8.08 7.37 -15.52
CA ARG A 149 -7.06 6.44 -16.03
C ARG A 149 -5.67 7.06 -15.98
N THR A 150 -5.53 8.33 -16.37
CA THR A 150 -4.26 9.07 -16.24
C THR A 150 -3.81 9.11 -14.78
N LEU A 151 -4.67 9.50 -13.83
CA LEU A 151 -4.27 9.57 -12.43
C LEU A 151 -3.95 8.19 -11.83
N TYR A 152 -4.68 7.14 -12.21
CA TYR A 152 -4.38 5.77 -11.80
C TYR A 152 -2.95 5.37 -12.22
N ASP A 153 -2.60 5.64 -13.48
CA ASP A 153 -1.29 5.30 -14.02
C ASP A 153 -0.17 6.18 -13.44
N GLN A 154 -0.35 7.50 -13.40
CA GLN A 154 0.68 8.44 -12.94
C GLN A 154 0.98 8.30 -11.44
N LEU A 155 0.05 7.76 -10.64
CA LEU A 155 0.27 7.52 -9.22
C LEU A 155 0.77 6.10 -8.91
N CYS A 156 0.68 5.15 -9.85
CA CYS A 156 1.13 3.77 -9.63
C CYS A 156 2.62 3.69 -9.20
N PRO A 157 3.58 4.38 -9.84
CA PRO A 157 4.99 4.40 -9.40
C PRO A 157 5.22 4.97 -7.99
N LEU A 158 4.28 5.77 -7.47
CA LEU A 158 4.37 6.38 -6.14
C LEU A 158 3.95 5.40 -5.03
N GLY A 159 3.18 4.34 -5.37
CA GLY A 159 2.75 3.30 -4.43
C GLY A 159 3.86 2.82 -3.49
N PRO A 160 4.98 2.26 -4.01
CA PRO A 160 6.08 1.78 -3.19
C PRO A 160 6.85 2.89 -2.44
N ILE A 161 7.00 4.07 -3.05
CA ILE A 161 7.68 5.21 -2.41
C ILE A 161 6.93 5.64 -1.14
N MET A 162 5.60 5.75 -1.28
CA MET A 162 4.74 6.14 -0.17
C MET A 162 4.59 5.01 0.86
N LEU A 163 4.72 3.74 0.46
CA LEU A 163 4.78 2.62 1.41
C LEU A 163 6.01 2.77 2.32
N ALA A 164 7.21 2.93 1.74
CA ALA A 164 8.44 3.11 2.51
C ALA A 164 8.42 4.37 3.38
N LEU A 165 7.97 5.51 2.82
CA LEU A 165 7.92 6.78 3.54
C LEU A 165 6.90 6.80 4.70
N SER A 166 5.85 6.00 4.62
CA SER A 166 4.80 5.91 5.64
C SER A 166 5.00 4.77 6.65
N ALA A 167 5.98 3.88 6.44
CA ALA A 167 6.36 2.74 7.29
C ALA A 167 5.94 2.87 8.77
N ALA A 168 5.10 1.94 9.26
CA ALA A 168 4.55 1.99 10.62
C ALA A 168 4.28 0.61 11.26
N SER A 169 4.78 -0.50 10.71
CA SER A 169 4.51 -1.86 11.23
C SER A 169 5.78 -2.70 11.40
N PRO A 170 6.65 -2.39 12.38
CA PRO A 170 7.89 -3.14 12.61
C PRO A 170 7.72 -4.35 13.56
N ILE A 171 6.52 -4.56 14.11
CA ILE A 171 6.23 -5.63 15.08
C ILE A 171 5.04 -6.44 14.60
N PHE A 172 5.20 -7.77 14.61
CA PHE A 172 4.15 -8.74 14.36
C PHE A 172 4.24 -9.89 15.36
N LYS A 173 3.08 -10.35 15.85
CA LYS A 173 2.96 -11.50 16.77
C LYS A 173 3.91 -11.47 17.97
N GLY A 174 4.14 -10.28 18.51
CA GLY A 174 5.00 -10.06 19.68
C GLY A 174 6.50 -10.04 19.38
N TYR A 175 6.91 -9.93 18.11
CA TYR A 175 8.33 -9.87 17.75
C TYR A 175 8.65 -8.68 16.85
N LEU A 176 9.80 -8.06 17.09
CA LEU A 176 10.42 -7.17 16.10
C LEU A 176 10.76 -7.99 14.85
N THR A 177 10.28 -7.54 13.69
CA THR A 177 10.59 -8.13 12.39
C THR A 177 11.63 -7.30 11.65
N ASP A 178 12.34 -7.87 10.67
CA ASP A 178 13.35 -7.15 9.86
C ASP A 178 12.73 -6.44 8.64
N ILE A 179 11.46 -6.03 8.77
CA ILE A 179 10.68 -5.26 7.80
C ILE A 179 9.86 -4.19 8.52
N ASP A 180 9.49 -3.12 7.81
CA ASP A 180 8.79 -1.97 8.41
C ASP A 180 7.34 -1.74 7.92
N CYS A 181 6.88 -2.55 6.97
CA CYS A 181 5.64 -2.31 6.23
C CYS A 181 4.73 -3.55 6.22
N ARG A 182 3.40 -3.34 6.24
CA ARG A 182 2.41 -4.42 6.37
C ARG A 182 2.13 -5.19 5.08
N TRP A 183 2.59 -4.69 3.94
CA TRP A 183 1.99 -5.02 2.63
C TRP A 183 2.08 -6.51 2.29
N ASN A 184 3.25 -7.14 2.46
CA ASN A 184 3.44 -8.57 2.20
C ASN A 184 2.70 -9.46 3.23
N ILE A 185 2.45 -8.97 4.45
CA ILE A 185 1.62 -9.65 5.44
C ILE A 185 0.18 -9.75 4.93
N ILE A 186 -0.39 -8.62 4.49
CA ILE A 186 -1.76 -8.61 3.95
C ILE A 186 -1.85 -9.40 2.66
N SER A 187 -0.85 -9.30 1.78
CA SER A 187 -0.75 -10.10 0.56
C SER A 187 -0.88 -11.60 0.85
N GLY A 188 -0.08 -12.10 1.81
CA GLY A 188 -0.13 -13.50 2.23
C GLY A 188 -1.40 -13.89 2.97
N ALA A 189 -1.98 -12.98 3.77
CA ALA A 189 -3.16 -13.23 4.60
C ALA A 189 -4.46 -13.47 3.81
N VAL A 190 -4.50 -13.08 2.54
CA VAL A 190 -5.64 -13.34 1.64
C VAL A 190 -5.21 -13.95 0.31
N ASP A 191 -4.03 -14.56 0.28
CA ASP A 191 -3.58 -15.32 -0.87
C ASP A 191 -4.36 -16.63 -0.92
N ASP A 192 -5.29 -16.73 -1.85
CA ASP A 192 -6.17 -17.88 -2.03
C ASP A 192 -5.60 -18.88 -3.03
N ARG A 193 -4.42 -18.64 -3.60
CA ARG A 193 -3.82 -19.47 -4.65
C ARG A 193 -3.55 -20.89 -4.17
N THR A 194 -4.02 -21.87 -4.94
CA THR A 194 -3.69 -23.29 -4.74
C THR A 194 -2.18 -23.55 -4.92
N GLU A 195 -1.74 -24.76 -4.63
CA GLU A 195 -0.35 -25.17 -4.94
C GLU A 195 -0.03 -25.12 -6.44
N GLU A 196 -0.99 -25.48 -7.30
CA GLU A 196 -0.81 -25.39 -8.76
C GLU A 196 -0.71 -23.93 -9.21
N GLU A 197 -1.57 -23.05 -8.71
CA GLU A 197 -1.54 -21.61 -9.04
C GLU A 197 -0.28 -20.92 -8.52
N ARG A 198 0.34 -21.44 -7.45
CA ARG A 198 1.66 -20.99 -6.97
C ARG A 198 2.84 -21.63 -7.70
N GLY A 199 2.59 -22.55 -8.64
CA GLY A 199 3.64 -23.27 -9.38
C GLY A 199 4.41 -24.30 -8.54
N LEU A 200 3.88 -24.70 -7.38
CA LEU A 200 4.46 -25.75 -6.52
C LEU A 200 4.11 -27.15 -7.03
N LYS A 201 3.03 -27.27 -7.79
CA LYS A 201 2.60 -28.48 -8.50
C LYS A 201 2.31 -28.15 -9.98
N PRO A 202 2.45 -29.11 -10.90
CA PRO A 202 1.98 -28.95 -12.27
C PRO A 202 0.49 -28.62 -12.33
N LEU A 203 0.05 -27.85 -13.32
CA LEU A 203 -1.36 -27.56 -13.56
C LEU A 203 -2.11 -28.83 -13.99
N ASN A 204 -3.20 -29.15 -13.29
CA ASN A 204 -4.14 -30.20 -13.66
C ASN A 204 -5.58 -29.69 -13.54
N GLU A 205 -5.94 -29.11 -12.39
CA GLU A 205 -7.27 -28.55 -12.13
C GLU A 205 -7.33 -27.04 -12.40
N ASN A 206 -6.25 -26.32 -12.10
CA ASN A 206 -6.18 -24.86 -12.28
C ASN A 206 -5.73 -24.47 -13.70
N LYS A 207 -6.14 -23.28 -14.14
CA LYS A 207 -5.86 -22.77 -15.50
C LYS A 207 -4.50 -22.09 -15.65
N TYR A 208 -3.99 -21.49 -14.58
CA TYR A 208 -2.86 -20.57 -14.64
C TYR A 208 -1.92 -20.77 -13.46
N VAL A 209 -0.61 -20.63 -13.70
CA VAL A 209 0.36 -20.32 -12.64
C VAL A 209 0.34 -18.82 -12.43
N ILE A 210 -0.24 -18.35 -11.32
CA ILE A 210 -0.49 -16.95 -11.04
C ILE A 210 0.61 -16.39 -10.14
N PRO A 211 1.43 -15.43 -10.61
CA PRO A 211 2.65 -15.02 -9.90
C PRO A 211 2.37 -14.25 -8.60
N LYS A 212 1.25 -13.53 -8.53
CA LYS A 212 0.90 -12.61 -7.43
C LYS A 212 -0.33 -13.07 -6.67
N SER A 213 -0.43 -12.70 -5.39
CA SER A 213 -1.69 -12.81 -4.64
C SER A 213 -2.77 -11.92 -5.28
N ARG A 214 -4.04 -12.14 -4.95
CA ARG A 214 -5.11 -11.19 -5.31
C ARG A 214 -5.01 -9.87 -4.55
N TYR A 215 -4.28 -9.85 -3.44
CA TYR A 215 -3.79 -8.64 -2.79
C TYR A 215 -2.32 -8.45 -3.17
N ASP A 216 -2.01 -7.54 -4.08
CA ASP A 216 -0.63 -7.31 -4.54
C ASP A 216 -0.50 -5.99 -5.31
N SER A 217 0.70 -5.66 -5.74
CA SER A 217 0.95 -4.57 -6.65
C SER A 217 0.16 -4.65 -7.97
N VAL A 218 -0.15 -3.50 -8.56
CA VAL A 218 -0.77 -3.36 -9.89
C VAL A 218 0.02 -4.17 -10.94
N SER A 219 -0.72 -4.80 -11.86
CA SER A 219 -0.14 -5.62 -12.93
C SER A 219 -0.10 -4.93 -14.30
N THR A 220 -0.83 -3.82 -14.47
CA THR A 220 -0.89 -3.10 -15.75
C THR A 220 -1.33 -1.65 -15.59
N TYR A 221 -0.72 -0.77 -16.38
CA TYR A 221 -1.20 0.57 -16.70
C TYR A 221 -2.41 0.52 -17.64
N ILE A 222 -3.31 1.47 -17.51
CA ILE A 222 -4.64 1.46 -18.15
C ILE A 222 -4.96 2.72 -18.94
N SER A 223 -4.11 3.73 -19.01
CA SER A 223 -4.36 5.01 -19.69
C SER A 223 -4.08 4.94 -21.19
N GLN A 224 -4.56 5.96 -21.90
CA GLN A 224 -4.26 6.25 -23.31
C GLN A 224 -3.63 7.65 -23.45
N ASP A 225 -3.09 8.20 -22.36
CA ASP A 225 -2.49 9.52 -22.40
C ASP A 225 -1.18 9.55 -23.21
N PRO A 226 -0.76 10.71 -23.75
CA PRO A 226 0.38 10.79 -24.66
C PRO A 226 1.72 10.38 -24.06
N GLY A 227 1.84 10.30 -22.73
CA GLY A 227 3.05 9.87 -22.05
C GLY A 227 3.18 8.36 -21.96
N TYR A 228 2.10 7.60 -22.18
CA TYR A 228 2.10 6.14 -22.11
C TYR A 228 2.79 5.51 -23.33
N ARG A 229 3.63 4.51 -23.06
CA ARG A 229 4.29 3.65 -24.03
C ARG A 229 3.99 2.18 -23.68
N PRO A 230 3.63 1.32 -24.65
CA PRO A 230 3.38 -0.11 -24.39
C PRO A 230 4.50 -0.83 -23.63
N GLU A 231 5.75 -0.40 -23.83
CA GLU A 231 6.95 -0.92 -23.18
C GLU A 231 6.94 -0.76 -21.65
N TYR A 232 6.11 0.12 -21.08
CA TYR A 232 5.95 0.18 -19.62
C TYR A 232 5.10 -0.96 -19.05
N ASN A 233 4.25 -1.59 -19.88
CA ASN A 233 3.51 -2.79 -19.53
C ASN A 233 4.33 -4.04 -19.91
N ASP A 234 5.49 -4.18 -19.27
CA ASP A 234 6.55 -5.16 -19.59
C ASP A 234 6.38 -6.54 -18.92
N VAL A 235 5.32 -6.71 -18.13
CA VAL A 235 5.00 -7.97 -17.46
C VAL A 235 3.90 -8.70 -18.22
N ASP A 236 4.11 -9.99 -18.48
CA ASP A 236 3.06 -10.85 -19.01
C ASP A 236 2.04 -11.18 -17.91
N ILE A 237 0.76 -11.03 -18.24
CA ILE A 237 -0.33 -11.22 -17.29
C ILE A 237 -1.39 -12.14 -17.88
N HIS A 238 -1.81 -13.11 -17.07
CA HIS A 238 -2.94 -13.97 -17.39
C HIS A 238 -4.21 -13.14 -17.53
N GLN A 239 -5.02 -13.51 -18.52
CA GLN A 239 -6.25 -12.83 -18.89
C GLN A 239 -7.35 -13.84 -19.15
N ASN A 240 -8.56 -13.54 -18.70
CA ASN A 240 -9.76 -14.22 -19.16
C ASN A 240 -10.06 -13.76 -20.61
N LEU A 241 -9.52 -14.48 -21.61
CA LEU A 241 -9.61 -14.09 -23.02
C LEU A 241 -11.05 -13.98 -23.55
N PRO A 242 -11.99 -14.92 -23.23
CA PRO A 242 -13.40 -14.74 -23.62
C PRO A 242 -14.02 -13.46 -23.07
N LEU A 243 -13.74 -13.12 -21.80
CA LEU A 243 -14.22 -11.86 -21.22
C LEU A 243 -13.57 -10.66 -21.90
N LYS A 244 -12.26 -10.69 -22.15
CA LYS A 244 -11.55 -9.62 -22.85
C LYS A 244 -12.21 -9.31 -24.19
N GLN A 245 -12.48 -10.34 -25.00
CA GLN A 245 -13.13 -10.16 -26.31
C GLN A 245 -14.50 -9.51 -26.15
N LYS A 246 -15.31 -9.96 -25.18
CA LYS A 246 -16.62 -9.36 -24.89
C LYS A 246 -16.51 -7.87 -24.51
N LEU A 247 -15.49 -7.48 -23.76
CA LEU A 247 -15.25 -6.08 -23.38
C LEU A 247 -14.85 -5.24 -24.61
N LEU A 248 -13.98 -5.77 -25.48
CA LEU A 248 -13.59 -5.13 -26.73
C LEU A 248 -14.78 -4.95 -27.68
N ASP A 249 -15.59 -5.99 -27.88
CA ASP A 249 -16.81 -5.95 -28.69
C ASP A 249 -17.83 -4.95 -28.14
N GLY A 250 -17.83 -4.75 -26.82
CA GLY A 250 -18.61 -3.73 -26.12
C GLY A 250 -18.07 -2.30 -26.22
N GLY A 251 -16.97 -2.09 -26.95
CA GLY A 251 -16.37 -0.77 -27.19
C GLY A 251 -15.32 -0.34 -26.17
N MET A 252 -14.89 -1.23 -25.26
CA MET A 252 -13.76 -0.96 -24.38
C MET A 252 -12.44 -1.04 -25.17
N ASP A 253 -11.49 -0.16 -24.89
CA ASP A 253 -10.17 -0.23 -25.51
C ASP A 253 -9.26 -1.30 -24.88
N GLU A 254 -8.20 -1.65 -25.61
CA GLU A 254 -7.30 -2.77 -25.28
C GLU A 254 -6.66 -2.68 -23.88
N PRO A 255 -6.00 -1.57 -23.45
CA PRO A 255 -5.48 -1.46 -22.08
C PRO A 255 -6.52 -1.70 -20.99
N LEU A 256 -7.72 -1.12 -21.13
CA LEU A 256 -8.76 -1.23 -20.11
C LEU A 256 -9.40 -2.63 -20.12
N ALA A 257 -9.63 -3.21 -21.30
CA ALA A 257 -10.13 -4.58 -21.43
C ALA A 257 -9.14 -5.61 -20.86
N LYS A 258 -7.83 -5.42 -21.12
CA LYS A 258 -6.75 -6.24 -20.54
C LYS A 258 -6.75 -6.17 -19.01
N HIS A 259 -6.91 -4.98 -18.44
CA HIS A 259 -6.99 -4.78 -16.99
C HIS A 259 -8.12 -5.59 -16.36
N PHE A 260 -9.36 -5.42 -16.83
CA PHE A 260 -10.50 -6.16 -16.27
C PHE A 260 -10.41 -7.66 -16.54
N ALA A 261 -9.96 -8.08 -17.73
CA ALA A 261 -9.75 -9.49 -18.03
C ALA A 261 -8.74 -10.15 -17.08
N HIS A 262 -7.74 -9.41 -16.61
CA HIS A 262 -6.80 -9.89 -15.59
C HIS A 262 -7.44 -10.03 -14.21
N LEU A 263 -8.26 -9.07 -13.76
CA LEU A 263 -8.95 -9.18 -12.46
C LEU A 263 -9.87 -10.41 -12.38
N PHE A 264 -10.48 -10.76 -13.51
CA PHE A 264 -11.42 -11.88 -13.69
C PHE A 264 -10.75 -13.23 -13.98
N ILE A 265 -9.44 -13.37 -13.73
CA ILE A 265 -8.82 -14.70 -13.57
C ILE A 265 -9.09 -15.28 -12.16
N ARG A 266 -9.57 -14.45 -11.23
CA ARG A 266 -9.85 -14.82 -9.85
C ARG A 266 -11.28 -15.32 -9.70
N ASP A 267 -11.46 -16.28 -8.81
CA ASP A 267 -12.79 -16.73 -8.40
C ASP A 267 -13.43 -15.72 -7.43
N PRO A 268 -14.76 -15.60 -7.44
CA PRO A 268 -15.50 -14.88 -6.42
C PRO A 268 -15.39 -15.61 -5.07
N LEU A 269 -15.13 -14.86 -3.99
CA LEU A 269 -14.93 -15.45 -2.66
C LEU A 269 -16.13 -15.32 -1.73
N VAL A 270 -17.06 -14.40 -1.99
CA VAL A 270 -18.25 -14.22 -1.15
C VAL A 270 -19.42 -13.91 -2.05
N ILE A 271 -20.36 -14.84 -2.20
CA ILE A 271 -21.60 -14.64 -2.96
C ILE A 271 -22.77 -14.88 -2.00
N PHE A 272 -23.72 -13.94 -1.96
CA PHE A 272 -24.99 -14.14 -1.25
C PHE A 272 -25.98 -14.84 -2.18
N SER A 273 -26.76 -15.78 -1.64
CA SER A 273 -27.79 -16.52 -2.40
C SER A 273 -28.79 -15.59 -3.09
N GLU A 274 -29.11 -14.48 -2.45
CA GLU A 274 -30.01 -13.44 -2.92
C GLU A 274 -29.47 -12.77 -4.18
N SER A 275 -28.15 -12.57 -4.29
CA SER A 275 -27.50 -12.00 -5.47
C SER A 275 -27.55 -12.93 -6.69
N ILE A 276 -27.69 -14.24 -6.47
CA ILE A 276 -27.91 -15.24 -7.52
C ILE A 276 -29.37 -15.26 -7.94
N ASN A 277 -30.28 -15.32 -6.95
CA ASN A 277 -31.72 -15.44 -7.20
C ASN A 277 -32.34 -14.16 -7.78
N ASN A 278 -31.82 -12.99 -7.42
CA ASN A 278 -32.29 -11.68 -7.87
C ASN A 278 -31.30 -11.02 -8.84
N TYR A 279 -30.67 -11.82 -9.70
CA TYR A 279 -29.72 -11.31 -10.69
C TYR A 279 -30.36 -10.25 -11.59
N SER A 280 -29.68 -9.11 -11.72
CA SER A 280 -30.01 -8.06 -12.69
C SER A 280 -28.71 -7.59 -13.35
N VAL A 281 -28.77 -7.37 -14.66
CA VAL A 281 -27.64 -6.82 -15.44
C VAL A 281 -27.35 -5.36 -15.07
N GLU A 282 -28.33 -4.66 -14.50
CA GLU A 282 -28.20 -3.28 -14.03
C GLU A 282 -27.52 -3.19 -12.64
N ASN A 283 -27.40 -4.32 -11.91
CA ASN A 283 -26.79 -4.34 -10.58
C ASN A 283 -25.28 -4.57 -10.67
N ASN A 284 -24.52 -3.79 -9.91
CA ASN A 284 -23.07 -3.84 -9.92
C ASN A 284 -22.46 -4.86 -8.94
N ASP A 285 -23.27 -5.51 -8.10
CA ASP A 285 -22.79 -6.37 -7.00
C ASP A 285 -21.90 -7.53 -7.48
N ASN A 286 -22.21 -8.13 -8.64
CA ASN A 286 -21.44 -9.23 -9.19
C ASN A 286 -20.08 -8.77 -9.74
N PHE A 287 -20.02 -7.58 -10.34
CA PHE A 287 -18.75 -6.96 -10.71
C PHE A 287 -17.94 -6.60 -9.47
N GLU A 288 -18.58 -5.98 -8.47
CA GLU A 288 -17.96 -5.62 -7.20
C GLU A 288 -17.47 -6.84 -6.42
N ASN A 289 -18.04 -8.02 -6.62
CA ASN A 289 -17.53 -9.26 -6.03
C ASN A 289 -16.06 -9.51 -6.41
N ILE A 290 -15.74 -9.40 -7.69
CA ILE A 290 -14.37 -9.56 -8.21
C ILE A 290 -13.55 -8.30 -7.98
N GLN A 291 -14.10 -7.12 -8.27
CA GLN A 291 -13.38 -5.86 -8.17
C GLN A 291 -12.97 -5.54 -6.72
N SER A 292 -13.89 -5.70 -5.76
CA SER A 292 -13.61 -5.37 -4.36
C SER A 292 -12.64 -6.34 -3.70
N THR A 293 -12.46 -7.55 -4.27
CA THR A 293 -11.56 -8.61 -3.77
C THR A 293 -10.29 -8.78 -4.60
N ASN A 294 -10.04 -7.92 -5.59
CA ASN A 294 -8.70 -7.66 -6.08
C ASN A 294 -8.18 -6.40 -5.38
N TRP A 295 -7.24 -6.59 -4.45
CA TRP A 295 -6.75 -5.53 -3.57
C TRP A 295 -5.37 -5.06 -4.02
N GLN A 296 -5.35 -4.11 -4.94
CA GLN A 296 -4.11 -3.55 -5.45
C GLN A 296 -3.69 -2.25 -4.73
N HIS A 297 -2.44 -1.81 -4.93
CA HIS A 297 -1.95 -0.55 -4.32
C HIS A 297 -2.58 0.70 -4.97
N MET A 298 -3.08 0.55 -6.20
CA MET A 298 -4.03 1.46 -6.84
C MET A 298 -5.32 0.70 -7.12
N ARG A 299 -6.46 1.39 -7.10
CA ARG A 299 -7.73 0.82 -7.59
C ARG A 299 -8.45 1.82 -8.47
N PHE A 300 -8.79 1.39 -9.67
CA PHE A 300 -9.64 2.11 -10.60
C PHE A 300 -11.10 1.78 -10.30
N LYS A 301 -11.93 2.76 -9.94
CA LYS A 301 -13.29 2.55 -9.43
C LYS A 301 -14.32 3.12 -10.41
N PRO A 302 -15.08 2.27 -11.12
CA PRO A 302 -16.22 2.72 -11.90
C PRO A 302 -17.27 3.45 -11.03
N PRO A 303 -18.14 4.26 -11.65
CA PRO A 303 -19.37 4.74 -11.04
C PRO A 303 -20.20 3.56 -10.51
N PRO A 304 -20.81 3.67 -9.32
CA PRO A 304 -21.64 2.60 -8.76
C PRO A 304 -22.96 2.40 -9.54
N SER A 305 -23.50 3.47 -10.10
CA SER A 305 -24.65 3.46 -11.01
C SER A 305 -24.57 4.64 -11.98
N ALA A 306 -25.38 4.61 -13.05
CA ALA A 306 -25.48 5.73 -13.99
C ALA A 306 -26.23 6.95 -13.41
N GLU A 307 -27.01 6.76 -12.33
CA GLU A 307 -27.86 7.78 -11.71
C GLU A 307 -27.17 8.52 -10.56
N ASP A 308 -26.04 7.99 -10.06
CA ASP A 308 -25.30 8.57 -8.95
C ASP A 308 -24.44 9.78 -9.37
N ALA A 309 -24.34 10.78 -8.50
CA ALA A 309 -23.38 11.89 -8.64
C ALA A 309 -21.90 11.44 -8.51
N ILE A 310 -21.67 10.17 -8.19
CA ILE A 310 -20.36 9.57 -7.99
C ILE A 310 -19.79 9.14 -9.34
N GLY A 311 -18.78 9.86 -9.80
CA GLY A 311 -18.09 9.59 -11.06
C GLY A 311 -16.99 8.53 -10.96
N TRP A 312 -16.12 8.53 -11.98
CA TRP A 312 -14.92 7.70 -12.04
C TRP A 312 -13.93 8.12 -10.94
N ARG A 313 -13.49 7.15 -10.15
CA ARG A 313 -12.62 7.39 -9.00
C ARG A 313 -11.35 6.56 -9.10
N VAL A 314 -10.32 7.05 -8.43
CA VAL A 314 -9.07 6.32 -8.23
C VAL A 314 -8.80 6.32 -6.74
N GLU A 315 -8.34 5.17 -6.25
CA GLU A 315 -8.01 4.98 -4.85
C GLU A 315 -6.53 4.61 -4.69
N PHE A 316 -5.80 5.39 -3.91
CA PHE A 316 -4.40 5.18 -3.52
C PHE A 316 -4.36 4.43 -2.18
N ARG A 317 -3.71 3.27 -2.13
CA ARG A 317 -3.97 2.26 -1.07
C ARG A 317 -2.73 1.76 -0.32
N SER A 318 -1.52 2.14 -0.73
CA SER A 318 -0.29 1.57 -0.15
C SER A 318 0.01 2.07 1.26
N MET A 319 -0.33 3.32 1.58
CA MET A 319 0.16 3.97 2.81
C MET A 319 -0.28 3.28 4.10
N GLU A 320 0.66 3.23 5.03
CA GLU A 320 0.46 2.83 6.41
C GLU A 320 -0.33 3.92 7.16
N VAL A 321 -1.15 3.54 8.13
CA VAL A 321 -1.82 4.53 8.97
C VAL A 321 -0.83 5.07 10.01
N GLN A 322 -0.91 6.36 10.30
CA GLN A 322 0.01 7.05 11.20
C GLN A 322 -0.59 7.23 12.61
N LEU A 323 0.28 7.45 13.60
CA LEU A 323 -0.12 7.55 15.01
C LEU A 323 -1.01 8.76 15.29
N THR A 324 -0.79 9.89 14.60
CA THR A 324 -1.57 11.12 14.80
C THR A 324 -2.45 11.50 13.61
N ASP A 325 -3.54 12.22 13.90
CA ASP A 325 -4.43 12.77 12.88
C ASP A 325 -3.71 13.80 11.99
N PHE A 326 -2.69 14.49 12.52
CA PHE A 326 -1.87 15.44 11.76
C PHE A 326 -1.05 14.74 10.67
N GLU A 327 -0.39 13.64 11.00
CA GLU A 327 0.40 12.87 10.02
C GLU A 327 -0.51 12.25 8.95
N ASN A 328 -1.62 11.65 9.37
CA ASN A 328 -2.61 11.09 8.42
C ASN A 328 -3.17 12.18 7.48
N ALA A 329 -3.42 13.39 8.00
CA ALA A 329 -3.82 14.53 7.18
C ALA A 329 -2.70 14.97 6.23
N ALA A 330 -1.44 15.00 6.68
CA ALA A 330 -0.29 15.39 5.88
C ALA A 330 -0.11 14.49 4.64
N PHE A 331 -0.11 13.17 4.85
CA PHE A 331 -0.06 12.20 3.75
C PHE A 331 -1.28 12.31 2.83
N SER A 332 -2.47 12.54 3.40
CA SER A 332 -3.69 12.75 2.62
C SER A 332 -3.61 13.97 1.70
N ILE A 333 -3.18 15.10 2.26
CA ILE A 333 -3.03 16.37 1.55
C ILE A 333 -1.93 16.27 0.51
N PHE A 334 -0.81 15.60 0.82
CA PHE A 334 0.28 15.40 -0.13
C PHE A 334 -0.19 14.72 -1.42
N ILE A 335 -0.92 13.60 -1.32
CA ILE A 335 -1.45 12.89 -2.50
C ILE A 335 -2.45 13.76 -3.26
N VAL A 336 -3.35 14.46 -2.57
CA VAL A 336 -4.31 15.36 -3.22
C VAL A 336 -3.60 16.48 -3.98
N LEU A 337 -2.62 17.16 -3.35
CA LEU A 337 -1.84 18.20 -4.01
C LEU A 337 -1.07 17.65 -5.20
N LEU A 338 -0.43 16.48 -5.05
CA LEU A 338 0.30 15.82 -6.13
C LEU A 338 -0.62 15.51 -7.33
N THR A 339 -1.86 15.06 -7.13
CA THR A 339 -2.81 14.86 -8.23
C THR A 339 -3.09 16.15 -9.01
N ARG A 340 -3.18 17.29 -8.30
CA ARG A 340 -3.40 18.59 -8.93
C ARG A 340 -2.16 19.05 -9.69
N THR A 341 -0.98 18.84 -9.12
CA THR A 341 0.30 19.14 -9.76
C THR A 341 0.52 18.29 -11.02
N ILE A 342 0.22 16.99 -10.97
CA ILE A 342 0.27 16.08 -12.13
C ILE A 342 -0.56 16.63 -13.28
N LEU A 343 -1.83 16.95 -13.01
CA LEU A 343 -2.75 17.43 -14.04
C LEU A 343 -2.39 18.83 -14.54
N SER A 344 -1.93 19.72 -13.66
CA SER A 344 -1.59 21.10 -14.02
C SER A 344 -0.36 21.20 -14.91
N TYR A 345 0.62 20.31 -14.74
CA TYR A 345 1.86 20.34 -15.51
C TYR A 345 1.97 19.23 -16.56
N GLY A 346 0.99 18.33 -16.62
CA GLY A 346 1.04 17.15 -17.48
C GLY A 346 2.24 16.25 -17.14
N LEU A 347 2.49 16.03 -15.85
CA LEU A 347 3.65 15.25 -15.40
C LEU A 347 3.53 13.80 -15.86
N ASN A 348 4.69 13.22 -16.21
CA ASN A 348 4.84 11.81 -16.60
C ASN A 348 5.75 11.09 -15.59
N PHE A 349 5.22 10.08 -14.91
CA PHE A 349 5.93 9.24 -13.95
C PHE A 349 6.10 7.80 -14.43
N TYR A 350 5.66 7.44 -15.64
CA TYR A 350 5.74 6.07 -16.13
C TYR A 350 7.16 5.51 -16.03
N ILE A 351 7.22 4.31 -15.45
CA ILE A 351 8.34 3.37 -15.46
C ILE A 351 7.77 1.97 -15.69
N PRO A 352 8.57 0.99 -16.16
CA PRO A 352 8.08 -0.38 -16.37
C PRO A 352 7.43 -0.99 -15.10
N ILE A 353 6.33 -1.73 -15.26
CA ILE A 353 5.59 -2.38 -14.17
C ILE A 353 6.48 -3.37 -13.40
N SER A 354 7.43 -4.03 -14.06
CA SER A 354 8.42 -4.87 -13.37
C SER A 354 9.21 -4.06 -12.33
N LYS A 355 9.55 -2.80 -12.62
CA LYS A 355 10.27 -1.89 -11.72
C LYS A 355 9.39 -1.33 -10.61
N VAL A 356 8.10 -1.11 -10.87
CA VAL A 356 7.14 -0.82 -9.79
C VAL A 356 7.03 -2.01 -8.83
N THR A 357 7.00 -3.23 -9.35
CA THR A 357 6.95 -4.47 -8.54
C THR A 357 8.22 -4.64 -7.72
N GLU A 358 9.40 -4.42 -8.32
CA GLU A 358 10.69 -4.45 -7.62
C GLU A 358 10.75 -3.41 -6.51
N ASN A 359 10.29 -2.19 -6.78
CA ASN A 359 10.18 -1.13 -5.77
C ASN A 359 9.26 -1.51 -4.60
N MET A 360 8.18 -2.28 -4.85
CA MET A 360 7.29 -2.75 -3.78
C MET A 360 8.02 -3.71 -2.84
N GLU A 361 8.89 -4.59 -3.35
CA GLU A 361 9.73 -5.44 -2.50
C GLU A 361 10.78 -4.62 -1.75
N THR A 362 11.43 -3.66 -2.41
CA THR A 362 12.41 -2.75 -1.77
C THR A 362 11.78 -1.98 -0.61
N ALA A 363 10.53 -1.53 -0.75
CA ALA A 363 9.82 -0.75 0.28
C ALA A 363 9.59 -1.50 1.60
N HIS A 364 9.71 -2.82 1.62
CA HIS A 364 9.54 -3.61 2.84
C HIS A 364 10.77 -3.63 3.73
N ARG A 365 11.96 -3.45 3.15
CA ARG A 365 13.22 -3.58 3.89
C ARG A 365 13.23 -2.60 5.06
N ARG A 366 13.79 -3.04 6.18
CA ARG A 366 13.95 -2.17 7.35
C ARG A 366 14.73 -0.92 6.97
N ASP A 367 14.20 0.23 7.38
CA ASP A 367 14.75 1.56 7.11
C ASP A 367 14.83 1.94 5.62
N ALA A 368 14.05 1.29 4.75
CA ALA A 368 14.12 1.51 3.29
C ALA A 368 13.98 2.98 2.86
N VAL A 369 13.28 3.81 3.64
CA VAL A 369 13.15 5.25 3.38
C VAL A 369 14.51 5.96 3.36
N LEU A 370 15.48 5.53 4.17
CA LEU A 370 16.82 6.12 4.28
C LEU A 370 17.91 5.26 3.64
N SER A 371 17.76 3.94 3.67
CA SER A 371 18.81 2.98 3.28
C SER A 371 18.72 2.50 1.83
N GLU A 372 17.56 2.63 1.19
CA GLU A 372 17.32 2.04 -0.13
C GLU A 372 17.14 3.09 -1.24
N LYS A 373 17.20 2.59 -2.48
CA LYS A 373 16.90 3.38 -3.68
C LYS A 373 15.79 2.70 -4.48
N PHE A 374 15.00 3.53 -5.13
CA PHE A 374 13.82 3.13 -5.90
C PHE A 374 13.97 3.58 -7.35
N TYR A 375 13.51 2.75 -8.28
CA TYR A 375 13.40 3.15 -9.67
C TYR A 375 12.38 4.28 -9.80
N PHE A 376 12.78 5.40 -10.38
CA PHE A 376 11.93 6.57 -10.54
C PHE A 376 12.25 7.32 -11.82
N ARG A 377 11.26 8.03 -12.36
CA ARG A 377 11.38 8.81 -13.59
C ARG A 377 12.43 9.93 -13.43
N LYS A 378 13.36 10.04 -14.37
CA LYS A 378 14.35 11.13 -14.41
C LYS A 378 13.72 12.47 -14.79
N GLN A 379 13.00 12.49 -15.92
CA GLN A 379 12.40 13.69 -16.49
C GLN A 379 10.88 13.56 -16.54
N VAL A 380 10.20 14.39 -15.75
CA VAL A 380 8.75 14.32 -15.54
C VAL A 380 7.94 15.30 -16.38
N PHE A 381 8.58 16.30 -16.97
CA PHE A 381 7.90 17.22 -17.86
C PHE A 381 7.80 16.63 -19.27
N PRO A 382 6.68 16.86 -19.99
CA PRO A 382 6.56 16.41 -21.36
C PRO A 382 7.63 17.10 -22.24
N PRO A 383 8.10 16.46 -23.34
CA PRO A 383 9.17 16.99 -24.21
C PRO A 383 8.90 18.36 -24.87
N ARG A 384 7.78 19.01 -24.58
CA ARG A 384 7.34 20.28 -25.18
C ARG A 384 7.82 21.53 -24.46
N TYR A 385 8.99 21.53 -23.82
CA TYR A 385 9.56 22.77 -23.26
C TYR A 385 11.09 22.89 -23.35
N ALA A 386 11.79 21.94 -23.96
CA ALA A 386 13.26 21.97 -24.06
C ALA A 386 13.83 23.02 -25.06
N ASN A 387 12.99 23.73 -25.84
CA ASN A 387 13.45 24.67 -26.88
C ASN A 387 12.99 26.13 -26.67
N ARG A 388 13.25 26.71 -25.50
CA ARG A 388 13.22 28.19 -25.34
C ARG A 388 14.44 28.81 -24.65
N SER A 389 15.51 28.05 -24.42
CA SER A 389 16.81 28.58 -23.97
C SER A 389 17.90 28.32 -25.02
N GLY A 390 17.68 28.84 -26.23
CA GLY A 390 18.67 28.90 -27.29
C GLY A 390 18.94 30.35 -27.66
N LYS A 391 20.16 30.80 -27.42
CA LYS A 391 20.73 32.13 -27.71
C LYS A 391 20.09 32.83 -28.93
N SER A 392 19.70 34.08 -28.72
CA SER A 392 19.54 35.07 -29.78
C SER A 392 20.84 35.16 -30.59
N SER A 393 20.88 34.52 -31.76
CA SER A 393 21.88 34.79 -32.79
C SER A 393 21.16 35.29 -34.04
N ASN A 394 21.49 36.52 -34.42
CA ASN A 394 21.07 37.20 -35.65
C ASN A 394 21.12 36.28 -36.87
N ALA A 395 20.01 36.19 -37.61
CA ALA A 395 20.01 35.71 -39.00
C ALA A 395 18.95 36.47 -39.82
N SER A 396 19.40 36.92 -40.99
CA SER A 396 18.71 37.74 -41.99
C SER A 396 17.45 37.07 -42.58
N PRO A 397 16.52 37.84 -43.19
CA PRO A 397 15.26 37.31 -43.69
C PRO A 397 15.42 36.71 -45.09
N GLY A 398 15.24 35.40 -45.23
CA GLY A 398 15.15 34.75 -46.54
C GLY A 398 15.10 33.23 -46.45
N GLY A 399 13.89 32.66 -46.60
CA GLY A 399 13.72 31.20 -46.75
C GLY A 399 12.42 30.69 -46.15
N SER A 400 11.40 30.51 -46.99
CA SER A 400 10.20 29.75 -46.66
C SER A 400 10.54 28.26 -46.59
N THR A 401 10.81 27.74 -45.40
CA THR A 401 10.84 26.29 -45.13
C THR A 401 9.67 25.94 -44.22
N SER A 402 8.91 24.93 -44.63
CA SER A 402 7.80 24.35 -43.88
C SER A 402 8.31 23.79 -42.55
N ASN A 403 8.12 24.51 -41.45
CA ASN A 403 8.40 24.07 -40.10
C ASN A 403 7.33 23.06 -39.65
N THR A 404 7.38 21.84 -40.17
CA THR A 404 6.76 20.70 -39.48
C THR A 404 7.79 20.19 -38.46
N PRO A 405 7.49 20.21 -37.15
CA PRO A 405 8.38 19.62 -36.16
C PRO A 405 8.57 18.14 -36.48
N LYS A 406 9.81 17.70 -36.73
CA LYS A 406 10.12 16.27 -36.79
C LYS A 406 9.70 15.64 -35.46
N PRO A 407 9.05 14.45 -35.46
CA PRO A 407 8.81 13.70 -34.24
C PRO A 407 10.15 13.53 -33.50
N VAL A 408 10.17 13.83 -32.20
CA VAL A 408 11.32 13.49 -31.36
C VAL A 408 11.41 11.98 -31.35
N GLU A 409 12.49 11.42 -31.90
CA GLU A 409 12.77 10.00 -31.83
C GLU A 409 13.02 9.66 -30.36
N LEU A 410 12.08 8.96 -29.74
CA LEU A 410 12.18 8.56 -28.33
C LEU A 410 13.14 7.38 -28.23
N GLY A 411 14.11 7.45 -27.33
CA GLY A 411 15.01 6.34 -27.02
C GLY A 411 14.31 5.19 -26.29
N PRO A 412 15.07 4.15 -25.89
CA PRO A 412 14.59 3.07 -25.03
C PRO A 412 13.96 3.58 -23.72
N VAL A 413 12.94 2.89 -23.19
CA VAL A 413 12.29 3.30 -21.92
C VAL A 413 13.23 3.18 -20.72
N GLU A 414 14.23 2.30 -20.81
CA GLU A 414 15.28 2.08 -19.82
C GLU A 414 16.11 3.34 -19.57
N ASP A 415 16.21 4.22 -20.58
CA ASP A 415 16.91 5.49 -20.47
C ASP A 415 16.07 6.59 -19.81
N GLU A 416 14.83 6.31 -19.39
CA GLU A 416 13.92 7.33 -18.86
C GLU A 416 13.83 7.34 -17.32
N TYR A 417 14.35 6.30 -16.66
CA TYR A 417 14.33 6.16 -15.20
C TYR A 417 15.71 5.87 -14.62
N CYS A 418 15.87 6.05 -13.32
CA CYS A 418 17.07 5.66 -12.57
C CYS A 418 16.72 5.33 -11.12
N LEU A 419 17.71 4.84 -10.36
CA LEU A 419 17.58 4.66 -8.91
C LEU A 419 17.74 5.99 -8.19
N MET A 420 16.76 6.34 -7.35
CA MET A 420 16.75 7.52 -6.49
C MET A 420 16.38 7.13 -5.06
N THR A 421 17.01 7.77 -4.07
CA THR A 421 16.56 7.69 -2.66
C THR A 421 15.20 8.38 -2.50
N VAL A 422 14.46 8.05 -1.43
CA VAL A 422 13.19 8.75 -1.13
C VAL A 422 13.43 10.25 -0.91
N ASN A 423 14.57 10.62 -0.31
CA ASN A 423 15.00 12.02 -0.18
C ASN A 423 15.07 12.72 -1.54
N GLU A 424 15.76 12.13 -2.52
CA GLU A 424 15.89 12.70 -3.86
C GLU A 424 14.53 12.82 -4.56
N ILE A 425 13.65 11.82 -4.41
CA ILE A 425 12.30 11.86 -4.99
C ILE A 425 11.46 12.96 -4.33
N MET A 426 11.53 13.15 -3.02
CA MET A 426 10.70 14.15 -2.33
C MET A 426 11.26 15.56 -2.43
N ASN A 427 12.57 15.72 -2.22
CA ASN A 427 13.25 17.01 -2.06
C ASN A 427 14.09 17.43 -3.27
N GLY A 428 14.34 16.53 -4.21
CA GLY A 428 15.12 16.77 -5.40
C GLY A 428 16.58 16.33 -5.30
N GLN A 429 17.23 16.23 -6.45
CA GLN A 429 18.65 15.93 -6.59
C GLN A 429 19.45 17.24 -6.69
N ALA A 430 20.70 17.19 -6.23
CA ALA A 430 21.63 18.30 -6.46
C ALA A 430 22.04 18.36 -7.95
N GLY A 431 22.08 19.58 -8.51
CA GLY A 431 22.53 19.83 -9.88
C GLY A 431 21.45 20.46 -10.77
N GLN A 432 21.86 21.13 -11.86
CA GLN A 432 20.94 21.82 -12.77
C GLN A 432 20.01 20.88 -13.54
N ASP A 433 20.46 19.64 -13.80
CA ASP A 433 19.70 18.60 -14.50
C ASP A 433 19.14 17.53 -13.55
N GLY A 434 19.21 17.78 -12.23
CA GLY A 434 18.71 16.86 -11.21
C GLY A 434 17.19 16.78 -11.21
N PHE A 435 16.65 15.66 -10.73
CA PHE A 435 15.21 15.56 -10.46
C PHE A 435 14.76 16.69 -9.52
N PRO A 436 13.68 17.44 -9.83
CA PRO A 436 13.33 18.66 -9.09
C PRO A 436 12.81 18.43 -7.67
N GLY A 437 12.33 17.22 -7.36
CA GLY A 437 11.66 16.90 -6.10
C GLY A 437 10.15 17.13 -6.17
N LEU A 438 9.36 16.15 -5.72
CA LEU A 438 7.89 16.24 -5.73
C LEU A 438 7.37 17.41 -4.89
N ILE A 439 8.00 17.70 -3.75
CA ILE A 439 7.59 18.80 -2.89
C ILE A 439 7.83 20.15 -3.59
N THR A 440 8.97 20.30 -4.29
CA THR A 440 9.27 21.49 -5.09
C THR A 440 8.24 21.70 -6.20
N LEU A 441 7.83 20.62 -6.89
CA LEU A 441 6.78 20.68 -7.92
C LEU A 441 5.44 21.12 -7.33
N ILE A 442 5.07 20.59 -6.16
CA ILE A 442 3.84 20.96 -5.45
C ILE A 442 3.90 22.43 -5.00
N GLU A 443 5.02 22.88 -4.45
CA GLU A 443 5.20 24.28 -4.03
C GLU A 443 5.11 25.23 -5.22
N SER A 444 5.67 24.87 -6.38
CA SER A 444 5.53 25.62 -7.63
C SER A 444 4.06 25.70 -8.07
N TYR A 445 3.33 24.58 -8.00
CA TYR A 445 1.91 24.55 -8.31
C TYR A 445 1.12 25.48 -7.38
N LEU A 446 1.36 25.38 -6.07
CA LEU A 446 0.72 26.24 -5.07
C LEU A 446 1.02 27.73 -5.27
N ASN A 447 2.20 28.08 -5.78
CA ASN A 447 2.54 29.47 -6.11
C ASN A 447 1.86 29.95 -7.40
N SER A 448 1.47 29.04 -8.28
CA SER A 448 0.76 29.36 -9.54
C SER A 448 -0.75 29.54 -9.36
N VAL A 449 -1.31 29.06 -8.24
CA VAL A 449 -2.72 29.22 -7.89
C VAL A 449 -2.89 30.25 -6.78
N ASN A 450 -4.02 30.96 -6.78
CA ASN A 450 -4.28 32.01 -5.79
C ASN A 450 -4.72 31.41 -4.43
N VAL A 451 -3.75 30.98 -3.63
CA VAL A 451 -3.95 30.43 -2.27
C VAL A 451 -3.64 31.51 -1.25
N ASP A 452 -4.52 31.71 -0.28
CA ASP A 452 -4.29 32.70 0.79
C ASP A 452 -3.12 32.29 1.69
N VAL A 453 -2.55 33.27 2.39
CA VAL A 453 -1.32 33.10 3.18
C VAL A 453 -1.52 32.09 4.32
N GLU A 454 -2.67 32.10 4.97
CA GLU A 454 -2.95 31.21 6.10
C GLU A 454 -3.01 29.75 5.64
N THR A 455 -3.77 29.47 4.58
CA THR A 455 -3.80 28.15 3.94
C THR A 455 -2.42 27.74 3.44
N ARG A 456 -1.65 28.64 2.83
CA ARG A 456 -0.29 28.35 2.35
C ARG A 456 0.64 27.94 3.49
N CYS A 457 0.57 28.62 4.63
CA CYS A 457 1.32 28.28 5.83
C CYS A 457 0.90 26.93 6.42
N GLU A 458 -0.41 26.60 6.43
CA GLU A 458 -0.87 25.30 6.90
C GLU A 458 -0.38 24.16 6.00
N LEU A 459 -0.50 24.32 4.68
CA LEU A 459 -0.01 23.35 3.69
C LEU A 459 1.50 23.15 3.81
N ALA A 460 2.27 24.21 4.02
CA ALA A 460 3.72 24.12 4.21
C ALA A 460 4.09 23.22 5.40
N ARG A 461 3.31 23.24 6.49
CA ARG A 461 3.55 22.37 7.66
C ARG A 461 3.30 20.90 7.36
N TYR A 462 2.29 20.59 6.54
CA TYR A 462 2.04 19.21 6.10
C TYR A 462 3.14 18.71 5.17
N LEU A 463 3.60 19.54 4.24
CA LEU A 463 4.71 19.21 3.34
C LEU A 463 6.04 19.06 4.09
N ASP A 464 6.28 19.84 5.14
CA ASP A 464 7.48 19.76 5.96
C ASP A 464 7.64 18.40 6.67
N LEU A 465 6.53 17.76 7.07
CA LEU A 465 6.56 16.39 7.59
C LEU A 465 7.12 15.41 6.55
N ILE A 466 6.62 15.47 5.32
CA ILE A 466 7.06 14.59 4.22
C ILE A 466 8.54 14.87 3.89
N ARG A 467 8.92 16.15 3.81
CA ARG A 467 10.30 16.62 3.60
C ARG A 467 11.25 16.03 4.63
N LYS A 468 10.95 16.21 5.92
CA LYS A 468 11.81 15.79 7.03
C LYS A 468 11.85 14.28 7.25
N ARG A 469 10.77 13.56 6.92
CA ARG A 469 10.81 12.09 6.93
C ARG A 469 11.67 11.52 5.82
N SER A 470 11.53 12.08 4.63
CA SER A 470 12.27 11.60 3.47
C SER A 470 13.79 11.76 3.59
N ASN A 471 14.28 12.71 4.40
CA ASN A 471 15.71 12.97 4.60
C ASN A 471 16.25 12.50 5.96
N GLY A 472 15.44 11.81 6.77
CA GLY A 472 15.82 11.30 8.08
C GLY A 472 15.91 12.33 9.21
N THR A 473 15.50 13.59 8.97
CA THR A 473 15.39 14.59 10.05
C THR A 473 14.32 14.19 11.06
N TRP A 474 13.20 13.64 10.58
CA TRP A 474 12.15 13.03 11.40
C TRP A 474 12.00 11.56 11.07
N GLU A 475 11.68 10.78 12.09
CA GLU A 475 11.51 9.33 12.01
C GLU A 475 10.18 8.97 11.33
N THR A 476 10.16 7.81 10.67
CA THR A 476 8.92 7.10 10.37
C THR A 476 8.30 6.56 11.66
N ALA A 477 7.02 6.23 11.63
CA ALA A 477 6.38 5.59 12.78
C ALA A 477 7.04 4.23 13.09
N ALA A 478 7.49 3.48 12.09
CA ALA A 478 8.21 2.23 12.31
C ALA A 478 9.53 2.44 13.04
N THR A 479 10.37 3.38 12.62
CA THR A 479 11.63 3.70 13.30
C THR A 479 11.38 4.16 14.73
N TRP A 480 10.38 5.00 14.95
CA TRP A 480 10.00 5.44 16.30
C TRP A 480 9.55 4.28 17.19
N ILE A 481 8.69 3.38 16.69
CA ILE A 481 8.24 2.18 17.42
C ILE A 481 9.45 1.28 17.78
N ARG A 482 10.38 1.07 16.84
CA ARG A 482 11.61 0.30 17.10
C ARG A 482 12.46 0.95 18.19
N ASN A 483 12.67 2.26 18.12
CA ASN A 483 13.45 3.01 19.11
C ASN A 483 12.79 2.98 20.48
N PHE A 484 11.45 3.06 20.52
CA PHE A 484 10.67 2.92 21.74
C PHE A 484 10.91 1.55 22.39
N VAL A 485 10.74 0.46 21.64
CA VAL A 485 11.00 -0.91 22.14
C VAL A 485 12.46 -1.07 22.57
N HIS A 486 13.40 -0.66 21.73
CA HIS A 486 14.83 -0.85 21.99
C HIS A 486 15.30 -0.12 23.25
N SER A 487 14.71 1.04 23.57
CA SER A 487 15.05 1.83 24.77
C SER A 487 14.22 1.46 26.01
N HIS A 488 13.25 0.56 25.87
CA HIS A 488 12.40 0.14 26.98
C HIS A 488 13.18 -0.68 28.03
N PRO A 489 13.07 -0.40 29.34
CA PRO A 489 13.80 -1.12 30.38
C PRO A 489 13.57 -2.64 30.38
N ASP A 490 12.32 -3.05 30.09
CA ASP A 490 11.93 -4.47 30.06
C ASP A 490 12.22 -5.17 28.72
N TYR A 491 12.86 -4.50 27.75
CA TYR A 491 13.23 -5.14 26.49
C TYR A 491 14.60 -5.83 26.61
N GLU A 492 14.61 -7.15 26.42
CA GLU A 492 15.77 -7.99 26.75
C GLU A 492 16.82 -8.11 25.64
N LYS A 493 16.64 -7.38 24.53
CA LYS A 493 17.45 -7.45 23.29
C LYS A 493 17.34 -8.81 22.58
N ASP A 494 16.21 -9.48 22.69
CA ASP A 494 15.92 -10.80 22.12
C ASP A 494 14.84 -10.76 21.02
N SER A 495 14.51 -9.54 20.55
CA SER A 495 13.41 -9.24 19.62
C SER A 495 12.01 -9.53 20.13
N CYS A 496 11.84 -9.97 21.39
CA CYS A 496 10.53 -10.19 21.99
C CYS A 496 9.94 -8.90 22.55
N VAL A 497 8.69 -8.60 22.17
CA VAL A 497 7.91 -7.48 22.69
C VAL A 497 6.94 -8.03 23.73
N ASN A 498 7.35 -8.02 25.00
CA ASN A 498 6.55 -8.54 26.11
C ASN A 498 5.29 -7.69 26.40
N ALA A 499 4.45 -8.16 27.33
CA ALA A 499 3.17 -7.49 27.63
C ALA A 499 3.35 -6.07 28.20
N THR A 500 4.37 -5.83 29.01
CA THR A 500 4.69 -4.51 29.58
C THR A 500 5.11 -3.54 28.48
N VAL A 501 6.09 -3.94 27.66
CA VAL A 501 6.58 -3.12 26.53
C VAL A 501 5.42 -2.76 25.59
N ASN A 502 4.55 -3.73 25.28
CA ASN A 502 3.37 -3.48 24.45
C ASN A 502 2.38 -2.51 25.10
N TYR A 503 2.08 -2.67 26.39
CA TYR A 503 1.17 -1.78 27.10
C TYR A 503 1.69 -0.33 27.07
N ASP A 504 2.97 -0.12 27.38
CA ASP A 504 3.58 1.20 27.40
C ASP A 504 3.66 1.80 25.99
N LEU A 505 3.96 0.99 24.96
CA LEU A 505 3.93 1.42 23.57
C LEU A 505 2.52 1.88 23.14
N VAL A 506 1.50 1.09 23.45
CA VAL A 506 0.10 1.40 23.11
C VAL A 506 -0.36 2.66 23.85
N LYS A 507 0.06 2.85 25.11
CA LYS A 507 -0.21 4.09 25.88
C LYS A 507 0.51 5.30 25.30
N ALA A 508 1.75 5.14 24.84
CA ALA A 508 2.47 6.19 24.15
C ALA A 508 1.79 6.57 22.82
N ALA A 509 1.32 5.58 22.06
CA ALA A 509 0.55 5.79 20.82
C ALA A 509 -0.79 6.50 21.09
N GLU A 510 -1.52 6.14 22.15
CA GLU A 510 -2.72 6.84 22.60
C GLU A 510 -2.42 8.32 22.92
N THR A 511 -1.37 8.56 23.72
CA THR A 511 -0.92 9.91 24.11
C THR A 511 -0.57 10.77 22.88
N LEU A 512 0.13 10.20 21.91
CA LEU A 512 0.43 10.87 20.64
C LEU A 512 -0.84 11.16 19.84
N GLY A 513 -1.71 10.17 19.67
CA GLY A 513 -2.95 10.27 18.89
C GLY A 513 -3.94 11.31 19.44
N ASN A 514 -3.96 11.50 20.76
CA ASN A 514 -4.77 12.53 21.43
C ASN A 514 -4.14 13.93 21.40
N GLY A 515 -2.92 14.08 20.87
CA GLY A 515 -2.19 15.35 20.84
C GLY A 515 -1.56 15.73 22.17
N GLU A 516 -1.57 14.84 23.16
CA GLU A 516 -1.09 15.06 24.53
C GLU A 516 0.43 14.83 24.67
N GLY A 517 1.08 14.26 23.65
CA GLY A 517 2.53 14.07 23.65
C GLY A 517 3.36 15.36 23.54
N LYS A 518 2.75 16.51 23.26
CA LYS A 518 3.48 17.76 22.98
C LYS A 518 4.34 18.19 24.18
N GLY A 519 5.64 18.35 23.94
CA GLY A 519 6.60 18.73 24.98
C GLY A 519 7.13 17.57 25.83
N THR A 520 6.73 16.34 25.54
CA THR A 520 7.26 15.12 26.17
C THR A 520 8.37 14.48 25.31
N ASN A 521 9.07 13.49 25.86
CA ASN A 521 10.05 12.72 25.10
C ASN A 521 9.41 11.89 23.97
N LEU A 522 8.10 11.63 24.00
CA LEU A 522 7.40 10.87 22.95
C LEU A 522 7.39 11.61 21.60
N TRP A 523 7.51 12.94 21.62
CA TRP A 523 7.62 13.73 20.40
C TRP A 523 9.00 13.66 19.75
N LYS A 524 10.04 13.31 20.51
CA LYS A 524 11.40 13.22 19.98
C LYS A 524 11.43 12.19 18.84
N GLY A 525 12.08 12.56 17.73
CA GLY A 525 12.11 11.74 16.51
C GLY A 525 10.93 12.00 15.58
N LEU A 526 9.69 12.04 16.07
CA LEU A 526 8.51 12.26 15.23
C LEU A 526 8.25 13.73 14.88
N PHE A 527 8.45 14.62 15.86
CA PHE A 527 8.27 16.06 15.73
C PHE A 527 9.29 16.75 16.65
N GLU A 528 10.28 17.46 16.10
CA GLU A 528 11.09 18.35 16.93
C GLU A 528 10.21 19.42 17.60
N LYS A 529 10.71 20.04 18.69
CA LYS A 529 10.01 21.12 19.41
C LYS A 529 9.49 22.16 18.41
N ARG A 530 8.19 22.05 18.12
CA ARG A 530 7.42 22.95 17.26
C ARG A 530 7.35 24.35 17.84
#